data_AF-A0A1I1CW52-F1
#
_entry.id   AF-A0A1I1CW52-F1
#
_cell.length_a   1.000
_cell.length_b   1.000
_cell.length_c   1.000
_cell.angle_alpha   90.00
_cell.angle_beta   90.00
_cell.angle_gamma   90.00
#
_symmetry.space_group_name_H-M   'P 1'
#
loop_
_entity.id
_entity.type
_entity.pdbx_description
1 polymer ?
#
loop_
_entity_poly.entity_id
_entity_poly.type
_entity_poly.pdbx_seq_one_letter_code
_entity_poly.pdbx_strand_id
1 'polypeptide(L)'
;MMRSLFSGVAGLKTHQTKMDVIGNNIANVNTTSFKSQSITFSDLMYQTTQAASAPTQTKGGVNARQIGLGSKSGAISTAIEGQGSTQTTNNPFDIMITGKAFFVVNNGQQDLYTRDGSFYVDGAGNLAMQSNGYLVRGWAAKLNPDTGAREIDTNSGLTTLEIMTADNSTYAPAATSQAIYSGNVDDNDTNINSDDGKTIQLEFYDNKGYLYTAKFSMKDVDKSKHIFNLQLVDILDSNGQSIGTTKMNCIGFGTTDYDSVNNKWNDDTALAAGYSKTVEDDGTITITDGTNSYNINSTGSVESITEVLKNAYGKTDAEIEEYGDYGTYSISGDGSIILKKGVNLRFDASTGNLVAADPQTDTETNKGMVDIIFNQTATIGGESVGLEAFGYQKGDKDTTEYKAGQLQIDFSSVTNYNSNGSATVKATKGDKKNNYTGRAVGEMNGITVSTDGKINATYSNGQTKLLGQIASAEFANASGLSKEGDNLYKQTLNSGTATIQDITTDGGYMNTGVLEMSNVDLSSEFTNMITTQRGFQANSRIITVSDTLLEELTNLKR
;
A
#
# COMPACT_ATOMS: atom_id res chain seq x y z
N MET A 1 -4.68 -18.75 75.19
CA MET A 1 -5.73 -17.99 74.50
C MET A 1 -5.19 -16.89 73.58
N MET A 2 -4.18 -16.09 73.97
CA MET A 2 -3.58 -15.07 73.08
C MET A 2 -3.14 -15.59 71.70
N ARG A 3 -2.58 -16.81 71.61
CA ARG A 3 -2.19 -17.42 70.31
C ARG A 3 -3.38 -17.71 69.38
N SER A 4 -4.54 -18.06 69.93
CA SER A 4 -5.77 -18.28 69.16
C SER A 4 -6.32 -16.97 68.60
N LEU A 5 -6.25 -15.89 69.41
CA LEU A 5 -6.61 -14.54 68.98
C LEU A 5 -5.70 -14.05 67.85
N PHE A 6 -4.38 -14.23 67.95
CA PHE A 6 -3.45 -13.85 66.87
C PHE A 6 -3.70 -14.63 65.57
N SER A 7 -3.98 -15.93 65.65
CA SER A 7 -4.35 -16.73 64.47
C SER A 7 -5.67 -16.26 63.84
N GLY A 8 -6.68 -15.92 64.66
CA GLY A 8 -7.96 -15.39 64.20
C GLY A 8 -7.84 -14.01 63.52
N VAL A 9 -7.07 -13.09 64.12
CA VAL A 9 -6.81 -11.76 63.55
C VAL A 9 -6.01 -11.84 62.24
N ALA A 10 -5.00 -12.71 62.18
CA ALA A 10 -4.24 -12.94 60.96
C ALA A 10 -5.14 -13.46 59.83
N GLY A 11 -6.02 -14.41 60.14
CA GLY A 11 -7.04 -14.92 59.21
C GLY A 11 -8.03 -13.85 58.72
N LEU A 12 -8.52 -12.98 59.61
CA LEU A 12 -9.40 -11.86 59.26
C LEU A 12 -8.73 -10.91 58.26
N LYS A 13 -7.48 -10.52 58.53
CA LYS A 13 -6.73 -9.63 57.64
C LYS A 13 -6.51 -10.25 56.26
N THR A 14 -6.19 -11.55 56.19
CA THR A 14 -6.03 -12.24 54.90
C THR A 14 -7.33 -12.40 54.12
N HIS A 15 -8.46 -12.60 54.80
CA HIS A 15 -9.75 -12.64 54.13
C HIS A 15 -10.22 -11.25 53.68
N GLN A 16 -9.91 -10.20 54.43
CA GLN A 16 -10.18 -8.82 54.01
C GLN A 16 -9.44 -8.48 52.72
N THR A 17 -8.12 -8.74 52.65
CA THR A 17 -7.36 -8.51 51.41
C THR A 17 -7.86 -9.36 50.25
N LYS A 18 -8.32 -10.59 50.51
CA LYS A 18 -8.96 -11.42 49.49
C LYS A 18 -10.27 -10.81 48.98
N MET A 19 -11.08 -10.25 49.88
CA MET A 19 -12.31 -9.54 49.49
C MET A 19 -12.03 -8.31 48.65
N ASP A 20 -10.99 -7.54 48.99
CA ASP A 20 -10.62 -6.35 48.22
C ASP A 20 -10.22 -6.74 46.78
N VAL A 21 -9.47 -7.82 46.62
CA VAL A 21 -9.08 -8.36 45.30
C VAL A 21 -10.30 -8.86 44.50
N ILE A 22 -11.21 -9.61 45.12
CA ILE A 22 -12.43 -10.09 44.47
C ILE A 22 -13.33 -8.90 44.07
N GLY A 23 -13.48 -7.91 44.94
CA GLY A 23 -14.24 -6.69 44.67
C GLY A 23 -13.66 -5.92 43.49
N ASN A 24 -12.33 -5.83 43.39
CA ASN A 24 -11.63 -5.21 42.27
C ASN A 24 -11.86 -5.97 40.96
N ASN A 25 -11.79 -7.32 40.98
CA ASN A 25 -12.07 -8.14 39.81
C ASN A 25 -13.50 -7.92 39.29
N ILE A 26 -14.50 -7.94 40.19
CA ILE A 26 -15.91 -7.74 39.82
C ILE A 26 -16.14 -6.33 39.26
N ALA A 27 -15.52 -5.30 39.84
CA ALA A 27 -15.67 -3.93 39.37
C ALA A 27 -15.13 -3.73 37.94
N ASN A 28 -14.06 -4.46 37.58
CA ASN A 28 -13.39 -4.34 36.29
C ASN A 28 -13.76 -5.45 35.29
N VAL A 29 -14.92 -6.10 35.46
CA VAL A 29 -15.37 -7.15 34.52
C VAL A 29 -15.63 -6.63 33.11
N ASN A 30 -16.12 -5.39 32.98
CA ASN A 30 -16.42 -4.77 31.67
C ASN A 30 -15.26 -3.93 31.12
N THR A 31 -14.13 -3.90 31.84
CA THR A 31 -12.96 -3.14 31.39
C THR A 31 -12.23 -3.94 30.32
N THR A 32 -11.87 -3.28 29.22
CA THR A 32 -11.09 -3.86 28.13
C THR A 32 -9.76 -4.39 28.68
N SER A 33 -9.46 -5.63 28.34
CA SER A 33 -8.20 -6.32 28.65
C SER A 33 -7.77 -6.32 30.13
N PHE A 34 -8.73 -6.22 31.06
CA PHE A 34 -8.40 -6.37 32.48
C PHE A 34 -8.01 -7.82 32.80
N LYS A 35 -6.93 -7.97 33.57
CA LYS A 35 -6.45 -9.27 34.04
C LYS A 35 -6.78 -9.47 35.50
N SER A 36 -7.53 -10.53 35.79
CA SER A 36 -7.95 -10.94 37.13
C SER A 36 -6.75 -11.14 38.05
N GLN A 37 -6.95 -10.75 39.30
CA GLN A 37 -5.98 -10.92 40.36
C GLN A 37 -6.45 -11.99 41.34
N SER A 38 -5.52 -12.79 41.85
CA SER A 38 -5.82 -13.79 42.88
C SER A 38 -4.79 -13.74 43.99
N ILE A 39 -5.25 -13.98 45.22
CA ILE A 39 -4.41 -14.03 46.41
C ILE A 39 -4.13 -15.48 46.80
N THR A 40 -2.86 -15.80 47.00
CA THR A 40 -2.44 -17.09 47.60
C THR A 40 -2.21 -16.91 49.09
N PHE A 41 -2.58 -17.93 49.87
CA PHE A 41 -2.33 -17.94 51.31
C PHE A 41 -1.08 -18.77 51.62
N SER A 42 -0.34 -18.35 52.64
CA SER A 42 0.78 -19.10 53.21
C SER A 42 0.64 -19.12 54.72
N ASP A 43 1.08 -20.19 55.38
CA ASP A 43 1.17 -20.21 56.84
C ASP A 43 2.28 -19.27 57.34
N LEU A 44 2.15 -18.79 58.58
CA LEU A 44 3.13 -17.90 59.20
C LEU A 44 4.35 -18.66 59.69
N MET A 45 4.17 -19.52 60.69
CA MET A 45 5.19 -20.37 61.32
C MET A 45 4.54 -21.47 62.14
N TYR A 46 5.27 -22.58 62.33
CA TYR A 46 4.92 -23.64 63.27
C TYR A 46 5.79 -23.55 64.52
N GLN A 47 5.17 -23.58 65.70
CA GLN A 47 5.89 -23.72 66.96
C GLN A 47 5.92 -25.19 67.36
N THR A 48 7.13 -25.75 67.47
CA THR A 48 7.33 -27.14 67.91
C THR A 48 7.38 -27.19 69.43
N THR A 49 6.38 -27.83 70.06
CA THR A 49 6.29 -28.03 71.51
C THR A 49 7.05 -29.28 71.95
N GLN A 50 7.20 -30.26 71.07
CA GLN A 50 8.00 -31.46 71.28
C GLN A 50 8.59 -31.92 69.95
N ALA A 51 9.91 -32.08 69.89
CA ALA A 51 10.59 -32.61 68.71
C ALA A 51 10.23 -34.10 68.52
N ALA A 52 10.15 -34.53 67.26
CA ALA A 52 9.97 -35.95 66.96
C ALA A 52 11.19 -36.74 67.45
N SER A 53 10.98 -37.91 68.05
CA SER A 53 12.08 -38.81 68.44
C SER A 53 11.93 -40.17 67.78
N ALA A 54 13.06 -40.75 67.37
CA ALA A 54 13.10 -42.11 66.84
C ALA A 54 12.75 -43.14 67.95
N PRO A 55 12.17 -44.31 67.59
CA PRO A 55 11.97 -45.41 68.53
C PRO A 55 13.31 -45.98 69.03
N THR A 56 13.36 -46.36 70.31
CA THR A 56 14.48 -47.09 70.95
C THR A 56 14.00 -48.48 71.41
N GLN A 57 14.91 -49.38 71.79
CA GLN A 57 14.55 -50.76 72.20
C GLN A 57 13.56 -50.84 73.39
N THR A 58 13.36 -49.76 74.16
CA THR A 58 12.48 -49.74 75.34
C THR A 58 11.37 -48.69 75.27
N LYS A 59 11.31 -47.85 74.22
CA LYS A 59 10.25 -46.85 74.01
C LYS A 59 9.98 -46.59 72.52
N GLY A 60 8.70 -46.52 72.15
CA GLY A 60 8.27 -46.11 70.81
C GLY A 60 8.64 -44.65 70.49
N GLY A 61 8.80 -44.35 69.20
CA GLY A 61 9.06 -42.98 68.73
C GLY A 61 7.82 -42.10 68.94
N VAL A 62 8.05 -40.81 69.21
CA VAL A 62 6.96 -39.84 69.34
C VAL A 62 6.96 -38.88 68.16
N ASN A 63 5.77 -38.56 67.65
CA ASN A 63 5.59 -37.58 66.59
C ASN A 63 5.86 -36.16 67.11
N ALA A 64 6.33 -35.29 66.21
CA ALA A 64 6.48 -33.87 66.54
C ALA A 64 5.10 -33.26 66.85
N ARG A 65 5.01 -32.52 67.96
CA ARG A 65 3.80 -31.77 68.32
C ARG A 65 4.02 -30.32 67.92
N GLN A 66 3.36 -29.90 66.84
CA GLN A 66 3.46 -28.55 66.29
C GLN A 66 2.12 -27.84 66.33
N ILE A 67 2.15 -26.54 66.58
CA ILE A 67 0.98 -25.67 66.55
C ILE A 67 1.26 -24.55 65.54
N GLY A 68 0.37 -24.38 64.57
CA GLY A 68 0.44 -23.29 63.59
C GLY A 68 0.06 -21.94 64.20
N LEU A 69 0.73 -20.88 63.76
CA LEU A 69 0.53 -19.50 64.24
C LEU A 69 -0.40 -18.67 63.34
N GLY A 70 -1.17 -19.31 62.46
CA GLY A 70 -2.13 -18.67 61.55
C GLY A 70 -1.64 -18.54 60.11
N SER A 71 -2.32 -17.70 59.34
CA SER A 71 -2.07 -17.46 57.90
C SER A 71 -1.58 -16.04 57.61
N LYS A 72 -0.77 -15.90 56.56
CA LYS A 72 -0.38 -14.63 55.94
C LYS A 72 -0.84 -14.57 54.49
N SER A 73 -0.97 -13.35 53.97
CA SER A 73 -1.07 -13.12 52.53
C SER A 73 0.25 -13.53 51.90
N GLY A 74 0.23 -14.46 50.95
CA GLY A 74 1.39 -14.95 50.24
C GLY A 74 1.78 -13.98 49.13
N ALA A 75 1.07 -14.04 48.01
CA ALA A 75 1.25 -13.13 46.88
C ALA A 75 -0.10 -12.81 46.23
N ILE A 76 -0.21 -11.62 45.62
CA ILE A 76 -1.28 -11.28 44.69
C ILE A 76 -0.72 -11.49 43.28
N SER A 77 -1.17 -12.55 42.61
CA SER A 77 -0.76 -12.85 41.25
C SER A 77 -1.82 -12.34 40.27
N THR A 78 -1.37 -11.72 39.19
CA THR A 78 -2.24 -11.29 38.09
C THR A 78 -2.20 -12.36 36.99
N ALA A 79 -3.35 -12.85 36.55
CA ALA A 79 -3.45 -13.87 35.51
C ALA A 79 -3.24 -13.26 34.11
N ILE A 80 -2.05 -12.74 33.84
CA ILE A 80 -1.75 -11.94 32.64
C ILE A 80 -1.77 -12.78 31.36
N GLU A 81 -1.34 -14.04 31.43
CA GLU A 81 -1.35 -14.97 30.29
C GLU A 81 -2.74 -15.48 29.94
N GLY A 82 -3.73 -15.32 30.84
CA GLY A 82 -5.10 -15.73 30.59
C GLY A 82 -5.78 -14.76 29.63
N GLN A 83 -6.22 -15.25 28.47
CA GLN A 83 -6.94 -14.46 27.49
C GLN A 83 -8.40 -14.25 27.92
N GLY A 84 -8.93 -13.05 27.71
CA GLY A 84 -10.33 -12.71 27.95
C GLY A 84 -11.24 -13.13 26.80
N SER A 85 -12.55 -12.92 26.98
CA SER A 85 -13.51 -13.08 25.88
C SER A 85 -13.33 -12.00 24.82
N THR A 86 -13.74 -12.29 23.60
CA THR A 86 -13.66 -11.33 22.48
C THR A 86 -14.97 -10.54 22.38
N GLN A 87 -14.87 -9.23 22.15
CA GLN A 87 -16.01 -8.40 21.80
C GLN A 87 -15.81 -7.78 20.42
N THR A 88 -16.73 -8.01 19.49
CA THR A 88 -16.70 -7.39 18.17
C THR A 88 -17.18 -5.94 18.23
N THR A 89 -16.38 -5.02 17.70
CA THR A 89 -16.67 -3.58 17.63
C THR A 89 -16.78 -3.05 16.20
N ASN A 90 -16.32 -3.81 15.20
CA ASN A 90 -16.27 -3.43 13.78
C ASN A 90 -15.40 -2.19 13.47
N ASN A 91 -14.62 -1.69 14.42
CA ASN A 91 -13.66 -0.62 14.20
C ASN A 91 -12.28 -1.21 13.82
N PRO A 92 -11.68 -0.88 12.67
CA PRO A 92 -10.40 -1.45 12.26
C PRO A 92 -9.23 -1.14 13.21
N PHE A 93 -9.34 -0.07 14.01
CA PHE A 93 -8.33 0.30 15.00
C PHE A 93 -8.50 -0.39 16.37
N ASP A 94 -9.58 -1.16 16.54
CA ASP A 94 -9.74 -2.02 17.70
C ASP A 94 -9.10 -3.36 17.40
N ILE A 95 -8.01 -3.67 18.11
CA ILE A 95 -7.17 -4.82 17.81
C ILE A 95 -7.04 -5.70 19.05
N MET A 96 -7.24 -7.00 18.88
CA MET A 96 -6.97 -8.00 19.90
C MET A 96 -5.74 -8.82 19.51
N ILE A 97 -4.80 -8.98 20.45
CA ILE A 97 -3.71 -9.96 20.30
C ILE A 97 -4.18 -11.33 20.79
N THR A 98 -3.99 -12.34 19.94
CA THR A 98 -4.03 -13.75 20.31
C THR A 98 -2.62 -14.28 20.53
N GLY A 99 -2.36 -14.84 21.71
CA GLY A 99 -1.04 -15.30 22.13
C GLY A 99 -0.55 -14.63 23.40
N LYS A 100 0.77 -14.68 23.66
CA LYS A 100 1.43 -14.19 24.90
C LYS A 100 2.00 -12.76 24.81
N ALA A 101 1.97 -12.15 23.63
CA ALA A 101 2.53 -10.82 23.41
C ALA A 101 1.69 -9.65 23.94
N PHE A 102 2.31 -8.47 23.99
CA PHE A 102 1.74 -7.18 24.39
C PHE A 102 1.99 -6.13 23.31
N PHE A 103 1.11 -5.14 23.22
CA PHE A 103 1.38 -3.91 22.48
C PHE A 103 2.40 -3.05 23.23
N VAL A 104 3.28 -2.40 22.47
CA VAL A 104 4.25 -1.44 23.00
C VAL A 104 3.73 -0.04 22.78
N VAL A 105 3.62 0.74 23.87
CA VAL A 105 3.18 2.13 23.83
C VAL A 105 4.18 3.01 24.56
N ASN A 106 4.27 4.28 24.16
CA ASN A 106 5.22 5.22 24.73
C ASN A 106 4.50 6.42 25.36
N ASN A 107 4.86 6.75 26.60
CA ASN A 107 4.30 7.88 27.34
C ASN A 107 5.14 9.18 27.19
N GLY A 108 6.05 9.22 26.21
CA GLY A 108 7.03 10.29 25.99
C GLY A 108 8.34 10.15 26.77
N GLN A 109 8.41 9.26 27.77
CA GLN A 109 9.61 9.04 28.60
C GLN A 109 10.11 7.60 28.58
N GLN A 110 9.20 6.64 28.65
CA GLN A 110 9.50 5.22 28.73
C GLN A 110 8.47 4.40 27.94
N ASP A 111 8.89 3.22 27.52
CA ASP A 111 8.00 2.24 26.90
C ASP A 111 7.21 1.50 27.99
N LEU A 112 5.90 1.43 27.77
CA LEU A 112 4.91 0.72 28.56
C LEU A 112 4.26 -0.34 27.68
N TYR A 113 3.68 -1.33 28.34
CA TYR A 113 3.14 -2.51 27.67
C TYR A 113 1.66 -2.65 28.01
N THR A 114 0.84 -2.97 27.02
CA THR A 114 -0.59 -3.13 27.23
C THR A 114 -1.13 -4.28 26.40
N ARG A 115 -2.26 -4.82 26.82
CA ARG A 115 -3.08 -5.73 26.03
C ARG A 115 -4.37 -5.10 25.53
N ASP A 116 -4.66 -3.89 26.00
CA ASP A 116 -5.77 -3.10 25.50
C ASP A 116 -5.38 -2.55 24.12
N GLY A 117 -6.12 -2.97 23.10
CA GLY A 117 -5.93 -2.51 21.73
C GLY A 117 -7.04 -1.59 21.25
N SER A 118 -7.63 -0.81 22.16
CA SER A 118 -8.51 0.30 21.82
C SER A 118 -7.69 1.49 21.30
N PHE A 119 -7.43 1.51 19.99
CA PHE A 119 -6.65 2.57 19.36
C PHE A 119 -7.51 3.54 18.55
N TYR A 120 -6.96 4.73 18.32
CA TYR A 120 -7.49 5.73 17.39
C TYR A 120 -6.35 6.46 16.71
N VAL A 121 -6.64 7.14 15.61
CA VAL A 121 -5.68 8.01 14.92
C VAL A 121 -5.89 9.44 15.39
N ASP A 122 -4.83 10.07 15.91
CA ASP A 122 -4.86 11.45 16.37
C ASP A 122 -4.82 12.46 15.19
N GLY A 123 -4.99 13.75 15.48
CA GLY A 123 -4.96 14.80 14.46
C GLY A 123 -3.59 15.03 13.79
N ALA A 124 -2.52 14.48 14.35
CA ALA A 124 -1.19 14.46 13.74
C ALA A 124 -0.98 13.21 12.87
N GLY A 125 -1.95 12.29 12.85
CA GLY A 125 -1.92 11.06 12.08
C GLY A 125 -1.23 9.90 12.76
N ASN A 126 -0.93 9.98 14.07
CA ASN A 126 -0.32 8.89 14.84
C ASN A 126 -1.36 7.94 15.40
N LEU A 127 -1.00 6.67 15.55
CA LEU A 127 -1.80 5.71 16.29
C LEU A 127 -1.62 5.91 17.80
N ALA A 128 -2.70 6.23 18.50
CA ALA A 128 -2.72 6.47 19.93
C ALA A 128 -3.78 5.61 20.65
N MET A 129 -3.57 5.33 21.92
CA MET A 129 -4.55 4.64 22.77
C MET A 129 -5.71 5.57 23.14
N GLN A 130 -6.95 5.07 23.07
CA GLN A 130 -8.16 5.83 23.44
C GLN A 130 -8.20 6.23 24.92
N SER A 131 -7.60 5.44 25.81
CA SER A 131 -7.68 5.65 27.26
C SER A 131 -6.80 6.80 27.77
N ASN A 132 -5.57 6.93 27.25
CA ASN A 132 -4.54 7.82 27.79
C ASN A 132 -3.81 8.67 26.71
N GLY A 133 -4.08 8.43 25.42
CA GLY A 133 -3.42 9.14 24.32
C GLY A 133 -1.96 8.75 24.08
N TYR A 134 -1.47 7.66 24.67
CA TYR A 134 -0.10 7.20 24.46
C TYR A 134 0.09 6.63 23.05
N LEU A 135 1.24 6.95 22.47
CA LEU A 135 1.56 6.61 21.08
C LEU A 135 1.95 5.14 20.99
N VAL A 136 1.38 4.43 20.02
CA VAL A 136 1.72 3.05 19.72
C VAL A 136 3.03 3.00 18.96
N ARG A 137 3.91 2.11 19.38
CA ARG A 137 5.20 1.88 18.74
C ARG A 137 5.14 0.72 17.75
N GLY A 138 5.95 0.85 16.72
CA GLY A 138 6.08 -0.15 15.68
C GLY A 138 7.28 0.09 14.80
N TRP A 139 7.30 -0.60 13.69
CA TRP A 139 8.28 -0.40 12.63
C TRP A 139 7.62 0.38 11.49
N ALA A 140 8.15 1.56 11.20
CA ALA A 140 7.74 2.31 10.01
C ALA A 140 8.19 1.58 8.74
N ALA A 141 7.33 1.56 7.71
CA ALA A 141 7.68 0.95 6.44
C ALA A 141 8.70 1.82 5.70
N LYS A 142 9.88 1.25 5.41
CA LYS A 142 10.93 1.90 4.63
C LYS A 142 10.80 1.48 3.18
N LEU A 143 11.04 2.41 2.26
CA LEU A 143 11.14 2.08 0.84
C LEU A 143 12.46 1.34 0.61
N ASN A 144 12.40 0.11 0.13
CA ASN A 144 13.59 -0.60 -0.33
C ASN A 144 13.98 -0.03 -1.71
N PRO A 145 15.18 0.55 -1.87
CA PRO A 145 15.62 1.16 -3.12
C PRO A 145 15.79 0.15 -4.28
N ASP A 146 15.97 -1.14 -3.99
CA ASP A 146 16.23 -2.16 -5.02
C ASP A 146 14.94 -2.80 -5.58
N THR A 147 13.88 -2.88 -4.77
CA THR A 147 12.61 -3.52 -5.16
C THR A 147 11.47 -2.52 -5.38
N GLY A 148 11.65 -1.26 -4.96
CA GLY A 148 10.60 -0.23 -4.96
C GLY A 148 9.43 -0.57 -4.03
N ALA A 149 9.51 -1.69 -3.29
CA ALA A 149 8.51 -2.11 -2.33
C ALA A 149 8.78 -1.47 -0.96
N ARG A 150 7.71 -1.14 -0.24
CA ARG A 150 7.84 -0.72 1.16
C ARG A 150 7.94 -1.96 2.02
N GLU A 151 9.08 -2.14 2.67
CA GLU A 151 9.39 -3.29 3.51
C GLU A 151 9.49 -2.87 4.98
N ILE A 152 9.22 -3.82 5.87
CA ILE A 152 9.36 -3.65 7.31
C ILE A 152 10.70 -4.26 7.72
N ASP A 153 11.58 -3.43 8.25
CA ASP A 153 12.77 -3.92 8.93
C ASP A 153 12.50 -4.04 10.42
N THR A 154 12.28 -5.27 10.88
CA THR A 154 12.05 -5.58 12.30
C THR A 154 13.30 -5.39 13.17
N ASN A 155 14.50 -5.24 12.56
CA ASN A 155 15.75 -4.95 13.27
C ASN A 155 16.00 -3.43 13.44
N SER A 156 15.25 -2.59 12.73
CA SER A 156 15.27 -1.15 12.96
C SER A 156 14.64 -0.84 14.33
N GLY A 157 15.18 0.16 15.03
CA GLY A 157 14.64 0.59 16.32
C GLY A 157 13.18 1.03 16.23
N LEU A 158 12.43 0.86 17.32
CA LEU A 158 11.01 1.21 17.39
C LEU A 158 10.78 2.71 17.15
N THR A 159 9.87 3.02 16.23
CA THR A 159 9.39 4.37 15.96
C THR A 159 7.91 4.49 16.28
N THR A 160 7.41 5.71 16.39
CA THR A 160 5.97 5.97 16.42
C THR A 160 5.36 5.65 15.05
N LEU A 161 4.14 5.10 15.06
CA LEU A 161 3.44 4.77 13.82
C LEU A 161 2.63 5.96 13.32
N GLU A 162 3.19 6.64 12.33
CA GLU A 162 2.59 7.75 11.59
C GLU A 162 1.76 7.21 10.41
N ILE A 163 0.46 7.05 10.61
CA ILE A 163 -0.45 6.39 9.67
C ILE A 163 -1.07 7.40 8.69
N MET A 164 -1.53 8.56 9.19
CA MET A 164 -2.23 9.58 8.38
C MET A 164 -1.42 10.88 8.26
N THR A 165 -0.18 10.79 7.78
CA THR A 165 0.61 11.98 7.42
C THR A 165 0.26 12.47 6.01
N ALA A 166 0.56 13.74 5.70
CA ALA A 166 0.31 14.33 4.37
C ALA A 166 0.91 13.50 3.22
N ASP A 167 2.07 12.88 3.45
CA ASP A 167 2.75 11.99 2.48
C ASP A 167 2.05 10.63 2.29
N ASN A 168 1.20 10.25 3.23
CA ASN A 168 0.43 9.01 3.20
C ASN A 168 -1.03 9.22 2.81
N SER A 169 -1.57 10.45 2.89
CA SER A 169 -2.93 10.80 2.47
C SER A 169 -3.17 10.59 0.97
N THR A 170 -2.12 10.72 0.16
CA THR A 170 -2.19 10.49 -1.28
C THR A 170 -1.22 9.40 -1.72
N TYR A 171 -1.63 8.61 -2.72
CA TYR A 171 -0.76 7.73 -3.46
C TYR A 171 -0.30 8.43 -4.73
N ALA A 172 1.01 8.42 -4.97
CA ALA A 172 1.62 9.12 -6.09
C ALA A 172 1.07 8.63 -7.43
N PRO A 173 0.83 9.54 -8.38
CA PRO A 173 0.43 9.17 -9.73
C PRO A 173 1.57 8.39 -10.41
N ALA A 174 1.24 7.66 -11.47
CA ALA A 174 2.26 7.08 -12.34
C ALA A 174 1.80 7.18 -13.79
N ALA A 175 2.71 7.56 -14.67
CA ALA A 175 2.43 7.62 -16.08
C ALA A 175 2.23 6.22 -16.68
N THR A 176 1.45 6.12 -17.75
CA THR A 176 1.30 4.88 -18.51
C THR A 176 2.55 4.63 -19.34
N SER A 177 3.25 3.51 -19.12
CA SER A 177 4.48 3.21 -19.87
C SER A 177 4.26 2.26 -21.05
N GLN A 178 3.17 1.47 -21.03
CA GLN A 178 2.86 0.51 -22.09
C GLN A 178 1.37 0.54 -22.45
N ALA A 179 1.06 0.18 -23.69
CA ALA A 179 -0.29 -0.03 -24.20
C ALA A 179 -0.30 -1.18 -25.21
N ILE A 180 -1.47 -1.80 -25.40
CA ILE A 180 -1.68 -2.90 -26.35
C ILE A 180 -2.77 -2.53 -27.33
N TYR A 181 -2.53 -2.85 -28.59
CA TYR A 181 -3.56 -2.93 -29.62
C TYR A 181 -3.90 -4.40 -29.84
N SER A 182 -5.20 -4.69 -29.82
CA SER A 182 -5.69 -6.04 -30.02
C SER A 182 -6.95 -6.05 -30.87
N GLY A 183 -7.20 -7.18 -31.50
CA GLY A 183 -8.37 -7.39 -32.33
C GLY A 183 -8.03 -7.57 -33.80
N ASN A 184 -9.08 -7.67 -34.61
CA ASN A 184 -8.92 -8.01 -36.01
C ASN A 184 -9.06 -6.78 -36.90
N VAL A 185 -8.13 -6.60 -37.83
CA VAL A 185 -8.20 -5.67 -38.95
C VAL A 185 -8.77 -6.45 -40.14
N ASP A 186 -9.76 -5.90 -40.84
CA ASP A 186 -10.34 -6.52 -42.04
C ASP A 186 -10.14 -5.57 -43.22
N ASP A 187 -9.53 -6.08 -44.30
CA ASP A 187 -9.31 -5.33 -45.55
C ASP A 187 -10.61 -4.78 -46.15
N ASN A 188 -11.76 -5.39 -45.84
CA ASN A 188 -13.06 -5.04 -46.40
C ASN A 188 -13.90 -4.09 -45.52
N ASP A 189 -13.38 -3.62 -44.38
CA ASP A 189 -14.11 -2.67 -43.51
C ASP A 189 -14.23 -1.30 -44.19
N THR A 190 -15.46 -0.80 -44.36
CA THR A 190 -15.74 0.48 -45.01
C THR A 190 -15.14 1.67 -44.26
N ASN A 191 -14.93 1.55 -42.95
CA ASN A 191 -14.32 2.61 -42.14
C ASN A 191 -12.81 2.67 -42.32
N ILE A 192 -12.15 1.54 -42.58
CA ILE A 192 -10.70 1.49 -42.82
C ILE A 192 -10.37 1.98 -44.24
N ASN A 193 -11.25 1.68 -45.20
CA ASN A 193 -11.12 2.14 -46.59
C ASN A 193 -11.64 3.59 -46.80
N SER A 194 -12.09 4.27 -45.74
CA SER A 194 -12.57 5.67 -45.82
C SER A 194 -11.39 6.65 -45.77
N ASP A 195 -11.54 7.82 -46.40
CA ASP A 195 -10.53 8.90 -46.39
C ASP A 195 -10.15 9.33 -44.96
N ASP A 196 -11.10 9.25 -44.02
CA ASP A 196 -10.89 9.58 -42.60
C ASP A 196 -10.30 8.42 -41.77
N GLY A 197 -10.37 7.19 -42.27
CA GLY A 197 -9.96 5.96 -41.59
C GLY A 197 -10.78 5.60 -40.35
N LYS A 198 -10.47 4.45 -39.75
CA LYS A 198 -11.14 3.96 -38.53
C LYS A 198 -10.51 4.58 -37.30
N THR A 199 -11.30 5.30 -36.50
CA THR A 199 -10.81 5.91 -35.25
C THR A 199 -10.67 4.87 -34.13
N ILE A 200 -9.49 4.80 -33.53
CA ILE A 200 -9.15 3.99 -32.35
C ILE A 200 -8.73 4.94 -31.24
N GLN A 201 -9.28 4.76 -30.04
CA GLN A 201 -8.99 5.60 -28.88
C GLN A 201 -8.10 4.84 -27.90
N LEU A 202 -7.02 5.48 -27.46
CA LEU A 202 -6.14 5.01 -26.39
C LEU A 202 -6.17 6.01 -25.25
N GLU A 203 -6.60 5.55 -24.09
CA GLU A 203 -6.51 6.31 -22.85
C GLU A 203 -5.17 6.08 -22.17
N PHE A 204 -4.50 7.13 -21.70
CA PHE A 204 -3.25 7.03 -20.94
C PHE A 204 -3.17 8.09 -19.86
N TYR A 205 -2.39 7.81 -18.82
CA TYR A 205 -2.11 8.74 -17.72
C TYR A 205 -0.75 9.39 -17.89
N ASP A 206 -0.66 10.61 -17.41
CA ASP A 206 0.58 11.37 -17.35
C ASP A 206 1.33 11.21 -16.01
N ASN A 207 2.46 11.92 -15.85
CA ASN A 207 3.25 11.83 -14.62
C ASN A 207 2.57 12.50 -13.41
N LYS A 208 1.56 13.35 -13.64
CA LYS A 208 0.77 14.01 -12.59
C LYS A 208 -0.55 13.29 -12.30
N GLY A 209 -0.90 12.27 -13.06
CA GLY A 209 -2.12 11.48 -12.92
C GLY A 209 -3.32 12.01 -13.71
N TYR A 210 -3.15 12.95 -14.63
CA TYR A 210 -4.20 13.38 -15.56
C TYR A 210 -4.42 12.35 -16.66
N LEU A 211 -5.68 12.15 -17.03
CA LEU A 211 -6.09 11.23 -18.09
C LEU A 211 -6.15 11.97 -19.42
N TYR A 212 -5.52 11.38 -20.44
CA TYR A 212 -5.56 11.84 -21.82
C TYR A 212 -6.09 10.74 -22.73
N THR A 213 -6.75 11.15 -23.81
CA THR A 213 -7.28 10.23 -24.84
C THR A 213 -6.64 10.54 -26.18
N ALA A 214 -5.72 9.69 -26.62
CA ALA A 214 -5.17 9.74 -27.97
C ALA A 214 -6.14 9.09 -28.97
N LYS A 215 -6.48 9.83 -30.03
CA LYS A 215 -7.26 9.38 -31.16
C LYS A 215 -6.31 9.04 -32.30
N PHE A 216 -6.30 7.77 -32.68
CA PHE A 216 -5.59 7.28 -33.85
C PHE A 216 -6.57 6.99 -34.98
N SER A 217 -6.18 7.24 -36.22
CA SER A 217 -6.91 6.80 -37.40
C SER A 217 -6.11 5.69 -38.09
N MET A 218 -6.77 4.56 -38.34
CA MET A 218 -6.19 3.43 -39.06
C MET A 218 -6.77 3.37 -40.48
N LYS A 219 -5.89 3.32 -41.48
CA LYS A 219 -6.23 3.31 -42.90
C LYS A 219 -5.62 2.11 -43.62
N ASP A 220 -6.36 1.59 -44.60
CA ASP A 220 -5.80 0.66 -45.56
C ASP A 220 -4.86 1.40 -46.51
N VAL A 221 -3.80 0.72 -46.89
CA VAL A 221 -2.63 1.31 -47.52
C VAL A 221 -2.30 0.56 -48.80
N ASP A 222 -2.17 -0.76 -48.68
CA ASP A 222 -2.00 -1.65 -49.82
C ASP A 222 -2.77 -2.94 -49.54
N LYS A 223 -3.97 -2.99 -50.11
CA LYS A 223 -4.89 -4.12 -50.01
C LYS A 223 -4.31 -5.43 -50.55
N SER A 224 -3.32 -5.36 -51.44
CA SER A 224 -2.67 -6.54 -52.03
C SER A 224 -1.53 -7.06 -51.16
N LYS A 225 -0.97 -6.21 -50.28
CA LYS A 225 0.13 -6.54 -49.37
C LYS A 225 -0.30 -6.62 -47.90
N HIS A 226 -1.58 -6.43 -47.60
CA HIS A 226 -2.16 -6.38 -46.25
C HIS A 226 -1.35 -5.45 -45.33
N ILE A 227 -1.17 -4.21 -45.78
CA ILE A 227 -0.45 -3.16 -45.02
C ILE A 227 -1.49 -2.15 -44.55
N PHE A 228 -1.38 -1.74 -43.28
CA PHE A 228 -2.23 -0.72 -42.68
C PHE A 228 -1.39 0.36 -42.02
N ASN A 229 -1.79 1.62 -42.18
CA ASN A 229 -1.13 2.74 -41.53
C ASN A 229 -1.99 3.27 -40.38
N LEU A 230 -1.37 3.47 -39.23
CA LEU A 230 -1.98 4.07 -38.04
C LEU A 230 -1.34 5.43 -37.78
N GLN A 231 -2.17 6.47 -37.70
CA GLN A 231 -1.75 7.86 -37.52
C GLN A 231 -2.38 8.46 -36.28
N LEU A 232 -1.62 9.26 -35.54
CA LEU A 232 -2.18 10.07 -34.45
C LEU A 232 -2.90 11.29 -35.04
N VAL A 233 -4.20 11.37 -34.79
CA VAL A 233 -5.05 12.47 -35.28
C VAL A 233 -5.11 13.59 -34.25
N ASP A 234 -5.40 13.24 -33.00
CA ASP A 234 -5.55 14.22 -31.92
C ASP A 234 -5.34 13.58 -30.54
N ILE A 235 -5.06 14.41 -29.53
CA ILE A 235 -5.05 14.02 -28.12
C ILE A 235 -5.99 14.96 -27.38
N LEU A 236 -6.94 14.36 -26.68
CA LEU A 236 -7.88 15.09 -25.83
C LEU A 236 -7.42 15.06 -24.37
N ASP A 237 -7.62 16.16 -23.67
CA ASP A 237 -7.50 16.22 -22.22
C ASP A 237 -8.69 15.57 -21.49
N SER A 238 -8.67 15.57 -20.16
CA SER A 238 -9.74 15.02 -19.32
C SER A 238 -11.11 15.69 -19.50
N ASN A 239 -11.15 16.88 -20.11
CA ASN A 239 -12.36 17.65 -20.39
C ASN A 239 -12.80 17.52 -21.86
N GLY A 240 -12.10 16.72 -22.67
CA GLY A 240 -12.37 16.53 -24.08
C GLY A 240 -11.87 17.64 -25.01
N GLN A 241 -10.99 18.52 -24.52
CA GLN A 241 -10.38 19.59 -25.33
C GLN A 241 -9.11 19.08 -26.00
N SER A 242 -8.91 19.44 -27.27
CA SER A 242 -7.69 19.10 -28.02
C SER A 242 -6.49 19.85 -27.46
N ILE A 243 -5.34 19.17 -27.39
CA ILE A 243 -4.07 19.81 -27.04
C ILE A 243 -3.60 20.84 -28.09
N GLY A 244 -4.15 20.81 -29.30
CA GLY A 244 -3.83 21.77 -30.37
C GLY A 244 -2.66 21.34 -31.27
N THR A 245 -2.66 21.88 -32.49
CA THR A 245 -1.80 21.45 -33.61
C THR A 245 -0.31 21.71 -33.39
N THR A 246 0.04 22.83 -32.73
CA THR A 246 1.42 23.17 -32.38
C THR A 246 2.06 22.14 -31.45
N LYS A 247 1.27 21.59 -30.52
CA LYS A 247 1.71 20.56 -29.58
C LYS A 247 1.75 19.18 -30.27
N MET A 248 0.81 18.88 -31.15
CA MET A 248 0.82 17.64 -31.92
C MET A 248 2.12 17.41 -32.72
N ASN A 249 2.79 18.49 -33.13
CA ASN A 249 4.05 18.44 -33.87
C ASN A 249 5.27 18.06 -33.02
N CYS A 250 5.11 17.88 -31.70
CA CYS A 250 6.19 17.42 -30.80
C CYS A 250 6.11 15.92 -30.48
N ILE A 251 5.27 15.17 -31.20
CA ILE A 251 5.02 13.75 -30.98
C ILE A 251 5.50 12.95 -32.20
N GLY A 252 6.32 11.93 -31.94
CA GLY A 252 6.84 11.03 -32.97
C GLY A 252 6.71 9.56 -32.61
N PHE A 253 6.97 8.69 -33.59
CA PHE A 253 7.04 7.24 -33.43
C PHE A 253 8.46 6.75 -33.75
N GLY A 254 9.03 5.83 -32.96
CA GLY A 254 10.32 5.17 -33.23
C GLY A 254 11.33 5.20 -32.09
N THR A 255 12.61 4.87 -32.39
CA THR A 255 13.63 4.49 -31.39
C THR A 255 14.51 5.61 -30.85
N THR A 256 14.69 6.75 -31.53
CA THR A 256 15.66 7.77 -31.06
C THR A 256 15.28 9.18 -31.48
N ASP A 257 15.29 10.12 -30.53
CA ASP A 257 15.18 11.58 -30.65
C ASP A 257 14.24 12.08 -31.75
N TYR A 258 12.93 12.10 -31.44
CA TYR A 258 12.01 12.98 -32.14
C TYR A 258 12.31 14.43 -31.76
N ASP A 259 13.34 15.03 -32.35
CA ASP A 259 13.56 16.47 -32.24
C ASP A 259 12.59 17.19 -33.18
N SER A 260 11.46 17.65 -32.66
CA SER A 260 10.52 18.50 -33.42
C SER A 260 11.15 19.79 -33.96
N VAL A 261 12.33 20.18 -33.45
CA VAL A 261 13.09 21.33 -33.93
C VAL A 261 14.03 20.94 -35.08
N ASN A 262 14.52 19.69 -35.13
CA ASN A 262 15.47 19.20 -36.15
C ASN A 262 14.91 18.17 -37.14
N ASN A 263 13.64 17.77 -37.00
CA ASN A 263 12.84 17.24 -38.11
C ASN A 263 12.03 18.34 -38.81
N LYS A 264 12.42 19.60 -38.59
CA LYS A 264 12.68 20.45 -39.74
C LYS A 264 13.72 19.74 -40.60
N TRP A 265 13.30 18.92 -41.56
CA TRP A 265 14.04 18.89 -42.83
C TRP A 265 13.85 20.25 -43.50
N ASN A 266 14.52 21.23 -42.90
CA ASN A 266 14.79 22.55 -43.46
C ASN A 266 16.23 22.57 -44.02
N ASP A 267 16.79 21.38 -44.28
CA ASP A 267 17.87 21.11 -45.22
C ASP A 267 17.28 20.13 -46.26
N ASP A 268 16.76 20.55 -47.41
CA ASP A 268 17.24 21.61 -48.27
C ASP A 268 16.19 22.72 -48.46
N THR A 269 16.46 23.89 -47.89
CA THR A 269 15.85 25.15 -48.34
C THR A 269 16.23 25.50 -49.78
N ALA A 270 17.15 24.74 -50.38
CA ALA A 270 17.50 24.82 -51.79
C ALA A 270 16.59 23.91 -52.62
N LEU A 271 15.56 24.50 -53.20
CA LEU A 271 14.94 23.92 -54.40
C LEU A 271 16.03 23.63 -55.43
N ALA A 272 15.92 22.49 -56.12
CA ALA A 272 16.79 22.18 -57.24
C ALA A 272 16.81 23.34 -58.25
N ALA A 273 17.95 23.58 -58.89
CA ALA A 273 18.12 24.71 -59.79
C ALA A 273 17.06 24.68 -60.92
N GLY A 274 16.23 25.74 -60.99
CA GLY A 274 15.14 25.86 -61.96
C GLY A 274 13.73 25.81 -61.35
N TYR A 275 13.59 25.43 -60.08
CA TYR A 275 12.30 25.39 -59.38
C TYR A 275 12.05 26.65 -58.54
N SER A 276 10.80 27.14 -58.53
CA SER A 276 10.32 28.24 -57.68
C SER A 276 9.13 27.82 -56.83
N LYS A 277 9.03 28.33 -55.60
CA LYS A 277 7.96 28.05 -54.63
C LYS A 277 7.12 29.30 -54.35
N THR A 278 5.80 29.16 -54.40
CA THR A 278 4.82 30.16 -53.94
C THR A 278 4.02 29.54 -52.79
N VAL A 279 3.80 30.30 -51.71
CA VAL A 279 2.97 29.90 -50.57
C VAL A 279 1.71 30.76 -50.59
N GLU A 280 0.54 30.12 -50.63
CA GLU A 280 -0.75 30.80 -50.62
C GLU A 280 -1.25 31.01 -49.18
N ASP A 281 -2.14 31.97 -48.96
CA ASP A 281 -2.67 32.35 -47.63
C ASP A 281 -3.45 31.23 -46.93
N ASP A 282 -3.86 30.19 -47.66
CA ASP A 282 -4.54 28.99 -47.15
C ASP A 282 -3.56 27.87 -46.70
N GLY A 283 -2.24 28.12 -46.81
CA GLY A 283 -1.20 27.18 -46.46
C GLY A 283 -0.88 26.15 -47.54
N THR A 284 -1.43 26.29 -48.74
CA THR A 284 -1.01 25.50 -49.91
C THR A 284 0.30 26.02 -50.50
N ILE A 285 1.08 25.11 -51.10
CA ILE A 285 2.32 25.45 -51.80
C ILE A 285 2.20 25.08 -53.26
N THR A 286 2.61 25.99 -54.14
CA THR A 286 2.82 25.70 -55.56
C THR A 286 4.32 25.69 -55.87
N ILE A 287 4.83 24.59 -56.43
CA ILE A 287 6.20 24.46 -56.92
C ILE A 287 6.18 24.40 -58.45
N THR A 288 7.01 25.19 -59.13
CA THR A 288 7.00 25.29 -60.60
C THR A 288 8.43 25.26 -61.16
N ASP A 289 8.67 24.52 -62.25
CA ASP A 289 9.96 24.44 -62.98
C ASP A 289 9.98 25.30 -64.27
N GLY A 290 8.94 26.11 -64.48
CA GLY A 290 8.69 26.90 -65.68
C GLY A 290 7.86 26.20 -66.77
N THR A 291 7.69 24.86 -66.70
CA THR A 291 6.89 24.05 -67.63
C THR A 291 5.77 23.29 -66.92
N ASN A 292 6.03 22.77 -65.73
CA ASN A 292 5.11 22.02 -64.88
C ASN A 292 4.87 22.77 -63.57
N SER A 293 3.64 22.67 -63.06
CA SER A 293 3.25 23.25 -61.78
C SER A 293 2.68 22.13 -60.88
N TYR A 294 3.25 22.01 -59.69
CA TYR A 294 2.88 21.04 -58.67
C TYR A 294 2.19 21.78 -57.54
N ASN A 295 0.89 21.54 -57.36
CA ASN A 295 0.12 22.10 -56.25
C ASN A 295 0.09 21.10 -55.09
N ILE A 296 0.49 21.57 -53.93
CA ILE A 296 0.62 20.79 -52.70
C ILE A 296 -0.34 21.38 -51.68
N ASN A 297 -1.27 20.55 -51.21
CA ASN A 297 -2.25 20.96 -50.22
C ASN A 297 -1.58 21.19 -48.85
N SER A 298 -2.22 21.95 -47.96
CA SER A 298 -1.68 22.25 -46.62
C SER A 298 -1.38 20.99 -45.77
N THR A 299 -2.06 19.87 -46.05
CA THR A 299 -1.77 18.54 -45.52
C THR A 299 -2.07 17.47 -46.56
N GLY A 300 -1.34 16.35 -46.55
CA GLY A 300 -1.60 15.23 -47.46
C GLY A 300 -0.75 13.99 -47.17
N SER A 301 -0.88 12.97 -48.04
CA SER A 301 -0.02 11.77 -48.00
C SER A 301 1.32 12.05 -48.67
N VAL A 302 2.42 11.54 -48.12
CA VAL A 302 3.76 11.63 -48.71
C VAL A 302 3.77 11.05 -50.13
N GLU A 303 2.95 10.03 -50.39
CA GLU A 303 2.73 9.48 -51.74
C GLU A 303 2.35 10.55 -52.77
N SER A 304 1.49 11.50 -52.39
CA SER A 304 1.02 12.56 -53.30
C SER A 304 2.09 13.61 -53.63
N ILE A 305 3.18 13.67 -52.85
CA ILE A 305 4.30 14.60 -53.05
C ILE A 305 5.61 13.88 -53.38
N THR A 306 5.60 12.57 -53.58
CA THR A 306 6.79 11.77 -53.90
C THR A 306 7.55 12.32 -55.10
N GLU A 307 6.85 12.69 -56.17
CA GLU A 307 7.49 13.29 -57.36
C GLU A 307 8.10 14.66 -57.06
N VAL A 308 7.46 15.45 -56.21
CA VAL A 308 7.95 16.76 -55.79
C VAL A 308 9.18 16.61 -54.90
N LEU A 309 9.19 15.65 -53.97
CA LEU A 309 10.31 15.37 -53.08
C LEU A 309 11.54 14.89 -53.87
N LYS A 310 11.34 14.08 -54.91
CA LYS A 310 12.42 13.63 -55.80
C LYS A 310 12.95 14.75 -56.69
N ASN A 311 12.07 15.45 -57.40
CA ASN A 311 12.45 16.37 -58.47
C ASN A 311 12.80 17.77 -57.94
N ALA A 312 12.03 18.31 -57.00
CA ALA A 312 12.22 19.66 -56.49
C ALA A 312 13.16 19.71 -55.27
N TYR A 313 13.21 18.64 -54.47
CA TYR A 313 14.03 18.56 -53.25
C TYR A 313 15.14 17.50 -53.31
N GLY A 314 15.32 16.79 -54.43
CA GLY A 314 16.48 15.91 -54.67
C GLY A 314 16.54 14.64 -53.81
N LYS A 315 15.43 14.22 -53.19
CA LYS A 315 15.41 13.06 -52.28
C LYS A 315 15.48 11.73 -53.04
N THR A 316 16.23 10.78 -52.48
CA THR A 316 16.34 9.42 -53.02
C THR A 316 15.15 8.56 -52.61
N ASP A 317 14.90 7.46 -53.34
CA ASP A 317 13.81 6.52 -53.05
C ASP A 317 13.92 5.95 -51.62
N ALA A 318 15.15 5.62 -51.18
CA ALA A 318 15.40 5.09 -49.84
C ALA A 318 15.09 6.10 -48.72
N GLU A 319 15.29 7.40 -48.97
CA GLU A 319 14.98 8.48 -48.01
C GLU A 319 13.48 8.74 -47.89
N ILE A 320 12.70 8.49 -48.96
CA ILE A 320 11.24 8.63 -48.96
C ILE A 320 10.61 7.39 -48.30
N GLU A 321 11.14 6.20 -48.61
CA GLU A 321 10.74 4.94 -47.98
C GLU A 321 10.95 4.93 -46.45
N GLU A 322 11.89 5.72 -45.92
CA GLU A 322 12.14 5.85 -44.47
C GLU A 322 11.02 6.56 -43.69
N TYR A 323 10.15 7.30 -44.38
CA TYR A 323 8.90 7.85 -43.83
C TYR A 323 7.70 6.90 -44.06
N GLY A 324 7.98 5.73 -44.67
CA GLY A 324 7.03 4.79 -45.23
C GLY A 324 6.45 5.33 -46.54
N ASP A 325 6.09 4.43 -47.46
CA ASP A 325 5.31 4.72 -48.68
C ASP A 325 4.02 5.54 -48.41
N TYR A 326 3.62 5.68 -47.13
CA TYR A 326 2.35 6.24 -46.65
C TYR A 326 2.50 7.16 -45.43
N GLY A 327 3.67 7.79 -45.26
CA GLY A 327 3.82 8.91 -44.32
C GLY A 327 2.82 10.03 -44.64
N THR A 328 2.59 10.96 -43.71
CA THR A 328 1.83 12.19 -44.01
C THR A 328 2.75 13.39 -44.02
N TYR A 329 2.32 14.47 -44.66
CA TYR A 329 3.00 15.74 -44.57
C TYR A 329 2.03 16.85 -44.14
N SER A 330 2.59 17.86 -43.49
CA SER A 330 1.89 19.11 -43.18
C SER A 330 2.77 20.29 -43.53
N ILE A 331 2.18 21.35 -44.05
CA ILE A 331 2.87 22.58 -44.41
C ILE A 331 2.81 23.56 -43.24
N SER A 332 3.96 24.05 -42.78
CA SER A 332 4.01 25.13 -41.79
C SER A 332 3.74 26.49 -42.44
N GLY A 333 3.38 27.51 -41.65
CA GLY A 333 3.08 28.86 -42.16
C GLY A 333 4.24 29.59 -42.86
N ASP A 334 5.47 29.04 -42.80
CA ASP A 334 6.63 29.48 -43.59
C ASP A 334 6.78 28.70 -44.92
N GLY A 335 5.81 27.84 -45.25
CA GLY A 335 5.79 26.96 -46.41
C GLY A 335 6.75 25.77 -46.31
N SER A 336 7.27 25.41 -45.14
CA SER A 336 8.12 24.21 -45.01
C SER A 336 7.26 22.95 -44.99
N ILE A 337 7.68 21.88 -45.67
CA ILE A 337 6.99 20.59 -45.68
C ILE A 337 7.52 19.75 -44.51
N ILE A 338 6.65 19.46 -43.54
CA ILE A 338 6.95 18.62 -42.38
C ILE A 338 6.44 17.21 -42.66
N LEU A 339 7.35 16.25 -42.80
CA LEU A 339 7.02 14.83 -42.97
C LEU A 339 6.79 14.19 -41.58
N LYS A 340 5.70 13.44 -41.45
CA LYS A 340 5.30 12.73 -40.23
C LYS A 340 5.29 11.23 -40.50
N LYS A 341 6.04 10.49 -39.67
CA LYS A 341 6.02 9.02 -39.68
C LYS A 341 4.72 8.54 -39.02
N GLY A 342 4.01 7.62 -39.68
CA GLY A 342 2.93 6.84 -39.07
C GLY A 342 3.42 5.42 -38.75
N VAL A 343 2.60 4.63 -38.07
CA VAL A 343 2.94 3.23 -37.78
C VAL A 343 2.40 2.33 -38.89
N ASN A 344 3.28 1.61 -39.59
CA ASN A 344 2.86 0.67 -40.64
C ASN A 344 2.84 -0.75 -40.09
N LEU A 345 1.65 -1.34 -40.04
CA LEU A 345 1.41 -2.72 -39.66
C LEU A 345 1.39 -3.59 -40.92
N ARG A 346 2.33 -4.53 -41.03
CA ARG A 346 2.41 -5.48 -42.14
C ARG A 346 1.96 -6.85 -41.70
N PHE A 347 1.03 -7.47 -42.42
CA PHE A 347 0.49 -8.79 -42.09
C PHE A 347 0.94 -9.87 -43.09
N ASP A 348 1.05 -11.11 -42.62
CA ASP A 348 1.36 -12.25 -43.47
C ASP A 348 0.07 -12.74 -44.16
N ALA A 349 0.08 -12.76 -45.49
CA ALA A 349 -1.09 -13.13 -46.30
C ALA A 349 -1.56 -14.58 -46.10
N SER A 350 -0.71 -15.48 -45.61
CA SER A 350 -1.05 -16.90 -45.41
C SER A 350 -1.57 -17.20 -44.00
N THR A 351 -1.13 -16.44 -43.01
CA THR A 351 -1.42 -16.75 -41.59
C THR A 351 -2.25 -15.67 -40.89
N GLY A 352 -2.37 -14.47 -41.47
CA GLY A 352 -3.08 -13.33 -40.88
C GLY A 352 -2.38 -12.72 -39.66
N ASN A 353 -1.16 -13.19 -39.36
CA ASN A 353 -0.38 -12.70 -38.22
C ASN A 353 0.41 -11.45 -38.60
N LEU A 354 0.64 -10.58 -37.62
CA LEU A 354 1.54 -9.45 -37.79
C LEU A 354 2.96 -9.94 -38.13
N VAL A 355 3.57 -9.36 -39.14
CA VAL A 355 4.95 -9.58 -39.59
C VAL A 355 5.86 -8.51 -39.04
N ALA A 356 5.44 -7.24 -39.14
CA ALA A 356 6.22 -6.09 -38.71
C ALA A 356 5.36 -4.90 -38.30
N ALA A 357 5.88 -4.06 -37.40
CA ALA A 357 5.33 -2.75 -37.03
C ALA A 357 6.43 -1.67 -37.12
N ASP A 358 6.50 -1.01 -38.27
CA ASP A 358 7.43 0.11 -38.55
C ASP A 358 6.99 1.37 -37.78
N PRO A 359 7.89 2.21 -37.20
CA PRO A 359 9.32 2.36 -37.49
C PRO A 359 10.31 1.66 -36.55
N GLN A 360 9.86 0.74 -35.71
CA GLN A 360 10.78 -0.03 -34.87
C GLN A 360 11.41 -1.18 -35.68
N THR A 361 12.71 -1.41 -35.53
CA THR A 361 13.34 -2.63 -36.08
C THR A 361 12.81 -3.87 -35.35
N ASP A 362 11.99 -4.65 -36.03
CA ASP A 362 11.43 -5.91 -35.52
C ASP A 362 12.52 -7.00 -35.40
N THR A 363 12.79 -7.41 -34.17
CA THR A 363 13.55 -8.63 -33.85
C THR A 363 12.59 -9.67 -33.26
N GLU A 364 12.97 -10.95 -33.17
CA GLU A 364 12.06 -11.99 -32.63
C GLU A 364 11.51 -11.68 -31.22
N THR A 365 12.18 -10.83 -30.45
CA THR A 365 11.77 -10.41 -29.09
C THR A 365 10.93 -9.11 -29.08
N ASN A 366 11.03 -8.26 -30.11
CA ASN A 366 10.36 -6.95 -30.19
C ASN A 366 9.30 -6.87 -31.29
N LYS A 367 8.88 -8.01 -31.83
CA LYS A 367 7.95 -8.08 -32.95
C LYS A 367 6.63 -7.38 -32.63
N GLY A 368 6.33 -6.30 -33.33
CA GLY A 368 5.11 -5.51 -33.15
C GLY A 368 5.18 -4.45 -32.05
N MET A 369 6.35 -4.16 -31.48
CA MET A 369 6.52 -3.12 -30.45
C MET A 369 6.91 -1.79 -31.10
N VAL A 370 6.19 -0.71 -30.81
CA VAL A 370 6.47 0.64 -31.31
C VAL A 370 6.45 1.65 -30.18
N ASP A 371 7.48 2.47 -30.06
CA ASP A 371 7.55 3.51 -29.04
C ASP A 371 6.98 4.84 -29.59
N ILE A 372 6.03 5.45 -28.87
CA ILE A 372 5.63 6.84 -29.05
C ILE A 372 6.53 7.70 -28.18
N ILE A 373 7.21 8.67 -28.79
CA ILE A 373 8.09 9.62 -28.11
C ILE A 373 7.40 10.99 -28.05
N PHE A 374 7.21 11.49 -26.84
CA PHE A 374 6.78 12.84 -26.54
C PHE A 374 8.00 13.71 -26.24
N ASN A 375 8.32 14.67 -27.13
CA ASN A 375 9.45 15.56 -26.94
C ASN A 375 9.13 16.66 -25.91
N GLN A 376 9.82 16.61 -24.77
CA GLN A 376 9.65 17.55 -23.65
C GLN A 376 10.57 18.79 -23.71
N THR A 377 11.49 18.86 -24.66
CA THR A 377 12.45 19.98 -24.82
C THR A 377 12.17 20.84 -26.07
N ALA A 378 11.10 20.53 -26.81
CA ALA A 378 10.68 21.24 -28.00
C ALA A 378 10.46 22.75 -27.75
N THR A 379 11.11 23.57 -28.58
CA THR A 379 10.96 25.03 -28.61
C THR A 379 10.41 25.44 -29.96
N ILE A 380 9.27 26.13 -30.00
CA ILE A 380 8.64 26.63 -31.23
C ILE A 380 8.66 28.16 -31.15
N GLY A 381 9.34 28.82 -32.10
CA GLY A 381 9.42 30.28 -32.14
C GLY A 381 10.19 30.94 -30.98
N GLY A 382 11.02 30.19 -30.27
CA GLY A 382 11.75 30.67 -29.08
C GLY A 382 10.98 30.50 -27.76
N GLU A 383 9.73 30.02 -27.81
CA GLU A 383 8.93 29.66 -26.63
C GLU A 383 9.03 28.17 -26.35
N SER A 384 9.31 27.82 -25.09
CA SER A 384 9.43 26.43 -24.65
C SER A 384 8.03 25.80 -24.56
N VAL A 385 7.69 24.97 -25.54
CA VAL A 385 6.38 24.29 -25.62
C VAL A 385 6.41 22.97 -24.83
N GLY A 386 7.58 22.39 -24.60
CA GLY A 386 7.75 21.01 -24.13
C GLY A 386 7.54 20.73 -22.63
N LEU A 387 7.49 21.73 -21.73
CA LEU A 387 7.50 21.45 -20.28
C LEU A 387 6.12 21.14 -19.67
N GLU A 388 5.01 21.54 -20.31
CA GLU A 388 3.66 21.42 -19.71
C GLU A 388 2.61 20.84 -20.66
N ALA A 389 2.94 20.74 -21.96
CA ALA A 389 2.00 20.48 -23.05
C ALA A 389 1.47 19.04 -23.16
N PHE A 390 2.19 18.05 -22.61
CA PHE A 390 1.94 16.62 -22.86
C PHE A 390 1.72 15.80 -21.60
N GLY A 391 1.59 16.45 -20.44
CA GLY A 391 1.42 15.78 -19.14
C GLY A 391 2.67 15.02 -18.62
N TYR A 392 3.62 14.66 -19.47
CA TYR A 392 4.91 14.15 -19.03
C TYR A 392 5.79 15.31 -18.57
N GLN A 393 5.75 15.58 -17.27
CA GLN A 393 6.64 16.54 -16.64
C GLN A 393 7.87 15.85 -16.09
N LYS A 394 9.03 16.49 -16.24
CA LYS A 394 10.28 16.06 -15.62
C LYS A 394 10.11 16.00 -14.11
N GLY A 395 10.36 14.83 -13.51
CA GLY A 395 10.40 14.68 -12.06
C GLY A 395 11.59 15.42 -11.46
N ASP A 396 11.39 16.14 -10.37
CA ASP A 396 12.44 16.94 -9.70
C ASP A 396 13.50 16.09 -8.95
N LYS A 397 13.34 14.76 -8.92
CA LYS A 397 14.20 13.86 -8.13
C LYS A 397 14.39 12.52 -8.81
N ASP A 398 15.32 12.45 -9.75
CA ASP A 398 16.29 11.36 -9.95
C ASP A 398 16.95 11.52 -11.33
N THR A 399 18.28 11.47 -11.39
CA THR A 399 19.03 11.53 -12.65
C THR A 399 18.98 10.24 -13.44
N THR A 400 18.49 9.15 -12.85
CA THR A 400 18.25 7.86 -13.53
C THR A 400 16.80 7.65 -13.97
N GLU A 401 15.87 8.51 -13.55
CA GLU A 401 14.45 8.50 -13.94
C GLU A 401 14.14 9.55 -15.04
N TYR A 402 15.15 9.94 -15.83
CA TYR A 402 14.91 10.60 -17.11
C TYR A 402 14.43 9.58 -18.13
N LYS A 403 13.19 9.11 -18.01
CA LYS A 403 12.50 8.57 -19.18
C LYS A 403 11.77 9.74 -19.83
N ALA A 404 12.33 10.22 -20.94
CA ALA A 404 11.58 10.99 -21.93
C ALA A 404 10.20 10.36 -22.09
N GLY A 405 9.14 11.17 -22.27
CA GLY A 405 7.77 10.67 -22.33
C GLY A 405 7.67 9.61 -23.42
N GLN A 406 7.75 8.34 -23.04
CA GLN A 406 7.83 7.22 -23.95
C GLN A 406 6.69 6.29 -23.57
N LEU A 407 5.79 6.08 -24.53
CA LEU A 407 4.70 5.14 -24.42
C LEU A 407 4.92 4.03 -25.44
N GLN A 408 5.27 2.84 -24.95
CA GLN A 408 5.47 1.69 -25.82
C GLN A 408 4.12 1.04 -26.15
N ILE A 409 3.90 0.76 -27.42
CA ILE A 409 2.68 0.15 -27.93
C ILE A 409 3.00 -1.22 -28.51
N ASP A 410 2.29 -2.24 -28.02
CA ASP A 410 2.37 -3.62 -28.50
C ASP A 410 1.21 -3.91 -29.47
N PHE A 411 1.54 -4.13 -30.74
CA PHE A 411 0.63 -4.53 -31.82
C PHE A 411 0.63 -6.05 -32.08
N SER A 412 1.41 -6.85 -31.34
CA SER A 412 1.55 -8.30 -31.59
C SER A 412 0.24 -9.09 -31.51
N SER A 413 -0.80 -8.51 -30.91
CA SER A 413 -2.12 -9.13 -30.74
C SER A 413 -3.14 -8.63 -31.76
N VAL A 414 -2.69 -7.87 -32.76
CA VAL A 414 -3.49 -7.47 -33.92
C VAL A 414 -3.36 -8.55 -34.99
N THR A 415 -4.49 -8.92 -35.58
CA THR A 415 -4.56 -9.91 -36.67
C THR A 415 -5.20 -9.29 -37.90
N ASN A 416 -4.93 -9.88 -39.06
CA ASN A 416 -5.66 -9.61 -40.29
C ASN A 416 -6.36 -10.89 -40.76
N TYR A 417 -7.67 -10.94 -40.55
CA TYR A 417 -8.55 -11.99 -41.03
C TYR A 417 -9.78 -11.36 -41.67
N ASN A 418 -10.37 -12.04 -42.64
CA ASN A 418 -11.66 -11.62 -43.17
C ASN A 418 -12.76 -11.89 -42.13
N SER A 419 -13.35 -10.82 -41.60
CA SER A 419 -14.45 -10.84 -40.63
C SER A 419 -15.73 -10.22 -41.20
N ASN A 420 -15.96 -10.40 -42.51
CA ASN A 420 -17.13 -9.92 -43.24
C ASN A 420 -17.30 -8.38 -43.18
N GLY A 421 -16.20 -7.64 -43.31
CA GLY A 421 -16.20 -6.18 -43.45
C GLY A 421 -16.31 -5.43 -42.12
N SER A 422 -15.92 -6.04 -41.00
CA SER A 422 -15.95 -5.39 -39.69
C SER A 422 -14.64 -5.61 -38.94
N ALA A 423 -13.84 -4.55 -38.81
CA ALA A 423 -12.65 -4.58 -37.97
C ALA A 423 -13.03 -4.36 -36.50
N THR A 424 -12.31 -4.98 -35.57
CA THR A 424 -12.59 -4.95 -34.12
C THR A 424 -11.43 -4.44 -33.30
N VAL A 425 -10.45 -3.80 -33.93
CA VAL A 425 -9.24 -3.29 -33.27
C VAL A 425 -9.59 -2.30 -32.17
N LYS A 426 -8.99 -2.51 -31.00
CA LYS A 426 -9.11 -1.66 -29.81
C LYS A 426 -7.74 -1.46 -29.19
N ALA A 427 -7.56 -0.31 -28.55
CA ALA A 427 -6.38 -0.01 -27.76
C ALA A 427 -6.73 -0.06 -26.27
N THR A 428 -5.86 -0.67 -25.48
CA THR A 428 -5.96 -0.76 -24.02
C THR A 428 -4.63 -0.37 -23.41
N LYS A 429 -4.65 0.47 -22.38
CA LYS A 429 -3.46 0.77 -21.58
C LYS A 429 -2.95 -0.49 -20.86
N GLY A 430 -1.64 -0.58 -20.68
CA GLY A 430 -0.94 -1.65 -19.98
C GLY A 430 -0.43 -2.79 -20.86
N ASP A 431 0.29 -3.72 -20.23
CA ASP A 431 0.77 -4.97 -20.83
C ASP A 431 -0.32 -6.07 -20.84
N LYS A 432 -0.01 -7.26 -21.36
CA LYS A 432 -0.97 -8.38 -21.48
C LYS A 432 -1.48 -8.89 -20.13
N LYS A 433 -0.85 -8.46 -19.03
CA LYS A 433 -1.17 -8.76 -17.64
C LYS A 433 -1.76 -7.54 -16.90
N ASN A 434 -2.07 -6.45 -17.61
CA ASN A 434 -2.56 -5.17 -17.09
C ASN A 434 -1.58 -4.44 -16.14
N ASN A 435 -0.27 -4.67 -16.27
CA ASN A 435 0.76 -3.85 -15.62
C ASN A 435 1.05 -2.59 -16.46
N TYR A 436 1.69 -1.58 -15.87
CA TYR A 436 2.11 -0.34 -16.56
C TYR A 436 0.98 0.50 -17.17
N THR A 437 -0.24 0.31 -16.70
CA THR A 437 -1.45 1.02 -17.15
C THR A 437 -1.46 2.51 -16.83
N GLY A 438 -0.58 2.97 -15.93
CA GLY A 438 -0.61 4.32 -15.36
C GLY A 438 -1.80 4.52 -14.41
N ARG A 439 -1.74 5.55 -13.58
CA ARG A 439 -2.74 5.83 -12.54
C ARG A 439 -2.82 7.30 -12.17
N ALA A 440 -4.03 7.73 -11.85
CA ALA A 440 -4.29 9.00 -11.19
C ALA A 440 -3.78 9.02 -9.75
N VAL A 441 -3.70 10.22 -9.17
CA VAL A 441 -3.50 10.41 -7.74
C VAL A 441 -4.60 9.66 -6.99
N GLY A 442 -4.20 8.78 -6.07
CA GLY A 442 -5.14 8.07 -5.22
C GLY A 442 -5.31 8.79 -3.90
N GLU A 443 -6.54 9.08 -3.49
CA GLU A 443 -6.83 9.56 -2.13
C GLU A 443 -7.04 8.35 -1.21
N MET A 444 -6.56 8.44 0.03
CA MET A 444 -6.74 7.35 1.00
C MET A 444 -8.24 7.15 1.28
N ASN A 445 -8.72 5.92 1.05
CA ASN A 445 -10.13 5.55 1.23
C ASN A 445 -10.33 4.65 2.46
N GLY A 446 -9.30 3.93 2.88
CA GLY A 446 -9.38 3.05 4.04
C GLY A 446 -8.02 2.64 4.58
N ILE A 447 -8.03 2.13 5.80
CA ILE A 447 -6.87 1.52 6.46
C ILE A 447 -7.29 0.15 6.96
N THR A 448 -6.47 -0.84 6.69
CA THR A 448 -6.64 -2.20 7.18
C THR A 448 -5.40 -2.60 7.97
N VAL A 449 -5.60 -3.37 9.04
CA VAL A 449 -4.50 -4.01 9.77
C VAL A 449 -4.61 -5.51 9.53
N SER A 450 -3.52 -6.08 9.04
CA SER A 450 -3.40 -7.52 8.79
C SER A 450 -3.11 -8.29 10.08
N THR A 451 -3.25 -9.61 10.03
CA THR A 451 -3.05 -10.48 11.22
C THR A 451 -1.61 -10.49 11.76
N ASP A 452 -0.64 -10.10 10.93
CA ASP A 452 0.76 -9.89 11.28
C ASP A 452 1.03 -8.49 11.86
N GLY A 453 -0.01 -7.67 12.04
CA GLY A 453 0.11 -6.30 12.54
C GLY A 453 0.54 -5.29 11.48
N LYS A 454 0.66 -5.68 10.20
CA LYS A 454 0.96 -4.75 9.11
C LYS A 454 -0.24 -3.85 8.81
N ILE A 455 0.00 -2.55 8.79
CA ILE A 455 -0.99 -1.52 8.51
C ILE A 455 -0.89 -1.13 7.03
N ASN A 456 -1.93 -1.44 6.27
CA ASN A 456 -2.05 -1.12 4.86
C ASN A 456 -3.10 -0.04 4.64
N ALA A 457 -2.75 1.02 3.93
CA ALA A 457 -3.73 1.98 3.41
C ALA A 457 -4.22 1.52 2.04
N THR A 458 -5.52 1.65 1.79
CA THR A 458 -6.15 1.49 0.48
C THR A 458 -6.49 2.87 -0.08
N TYR A 459 -6.28 3.04 -1.38
CA TYR A 459 -6.48 4.31 -2.07
C TYR A 459 -7.57 4.20 -3.14
N SER A 460 -8.16 5.33 -3.52
CA SER A 460 -9.20 5.43 -4.55
C SER A 460 -8.75 4.92 -5.92
N ASN A 461 -7.44 4.94 -6.20
CA ASN A 461 -6.84 4.37 -7.41
C ASN A 461 -6.62 2.85 -7.35
N GLY A 462 -7.20 2.17 -6.34
CA GLY A 462 -7.13 0.72 -6.16
C GLY A 462 -5.77 0.20 -5.67
N GLN A 463 -4.81 1.09 -5.40
CA GLN A 463 -3.51 0.71 -4.86
C GLN A 463 -3.56 0.53 -3.35
N THR A 464 -2.61 -0.25 -2.85
CA THR A 464 -2.35 -0.39 -1.42
C THR A 464 -0.94 0.09 -1.09
N LYS A 465 -0.77 0.73 0.06
CA LYS A 465 0.53 1.17 0.58
C LYS A 465 0.71 0.60 1.98
N LEU A 466 1.82 -0.09 2.20
CA LEU A 466 2.24 -0.50 3.54
C LEU A 466 2.79 0.72 4.28
N LEU A 467 2.17 1.05 5.42
CA LEU A 467 2.52 2.22 6.23
C LEU A 467 3.49 1.84 7.36
N GLY A 468 3.30 0.68 7.96
CA GLY A 468 4.13 0.18 9.05
C GLY A 468 3.60 -1.13 9.61
N GLN A 469 4.23 -1.62 10.67
CA GLN A 469 3.82 -2.80 11.40
C GLN A 469 3.82 -2.51 12.90
N ILE A 470 2.75 -2.89 13.59
CA ILE A 470 2.63 -2.78 15.04
C ILE A 470 3.63 -3.73 15.70
N ALA A 471 4.46 -3.21 16.60
CA ALA A 471 5.40 -4.04 17.33
C ALA A 471 4.71 -4.77 18.47
N SER A 472 5.09 -6.03 18.64
CA SER A 472 4.67 -6.84 19.77
C SER A 472 5.86 -7.12 20.67
N ALA A 473 5.62 -7.13 21.98
CA ALA A 473 6.63 -7.47 22.98
C ALA A 473 6.23 -8.72 23.76
N GLU A 474 7.18 -9.63 23.95
CA GLU A 474 7.04 -10.78 24.82
C GLU A 474 8.01 -10.68 26.01
N PHE A 475 7.62 -11.29 27.12
CA PHE A 475 8.41 -11.33 28.35
C PHE A 475 8.59 -12.77 28.79
N ALA A 476 9.80 -13.11 29.22
CA ALA A 476 10.08 -14.43 29.81
C ALA A 476 9.19 -14.74 31.02
N ASN A 477 8.80 -13.70 31.79
CA ASN A 477 7.89 -13.82 32.91
C ASN A 477 6.90 -12.65 32.95
N ALA A 478 5.74 -12.81 32.31
CA ALA A 478 4.69 -11.79 32.30
C ALA A 478 4.18 -11.44 33.72
N SER A 479 4.16 -12.40 34.65
CA SER A 479 3.72 -12.16 36.04
C SER A 479 4.67 -11.23 36.82
N GLY A 480 5.89 -11.03 36.33
CA GLY A 480 6.85 -10.09 36.90
C GLY A 480 6.59 -8.63 36.53
N LEU A 481 5.65 -8.35 35.63
CA LEU A 481 5.32 -6.98 35.22
C LEU A 481 4.64 -6.20 36.36
N SER A 482 4.99 -4.92 36.51
CA SER A 482 4.32 -4.01 37.44
C SER A 482 3.14 -3.34 36.75
N LYS A 483 1.97 -3.26 37.38
CA LYS A 483 0.81 -2.53 36.84
C LYS A 483 0.93 -1.04 37.18
N GLU A 484 0.85 -0.17 36.18
CA GLU A 484 0.99 1.30 36.34
C GLU A 484 -0.36 2.06 36.28
N GLY A 485 -1.48 1.33 36.22
CA GLY A 485 -2.82 1.92 36.00
C GLY A 485 -3.26 1.81 34.54
N ASP A 486 -4.52 2.10 34.23
CA ASP A 486 -5.09 2.12 32.87
C ASP A 486 -4.76 0.89 32.00
N ASN A 487 -4.66 -0.29 32.63
CA ASN A 487 -4.24 -1.56 32.01
C ASN A 487 -2.85 -1.55 31.36
N LEU A 488 -1.98 -0.63 31.79
CA LEU A 488 -0.58 -0.55 31.42
C LEU A 488 0.31 -1.33 32.39
N TYR A 489 1.38 -1.88 31.83
CA TYR A 489 2.38 -2.66 32.50
C TYR A 489 3.77 -2.07 32.25
N LYS A 490 4.60 -2.09 33.29
CA LYS A 490 6.00 -1.69 33.25
C LYS A 490 6.90 -2.88 33.52
N GLN A 491 7.99 -2.94 32.76
CA GLN A 491 9.04 -3.94 32.94
C GLN A 491 9.71 -3.81 34.31
N THR A 492 9.98 -4.94 34.96
CA THR A 492 10.75 -5.02 36.21
C THR A 492 11.96 -5.93 36.05
N LEU A 493 12.81 -6.04 37.08
CA LEU A 493 13.90 -7.02 37.08
C LEU A 493 13.38 -8.47 36.99
N ASN A 494 12.18 -8.75 37.51
CA ASN A 494 11.62 -10.11 37.57
C ASN A 494 10.88 -10.51 36.29
N SER A 495 10.47 -9.55 35.45
CA SER A 495 9.86 -9.84 34.15
C SER A 495 10.86 -10.25 33.07
N GLY A 496 12.14 -9.91 33.27
CA GLY A 496 13.15 -9.93 32.22
C GLY A 496 13.03 -8.73 31.29
N THR A 497 13.89 -8.70 30.26
CA THR A 497 13.85 -7.71 29.18
C THR A 497 12.73 -8.02 28.19
N ALA A 498 12.07 -6.98 27.67
CA ALA A 498 11.12 -7.14 26.59
C ALA A 498 11.82 -7.63 25.31
N THR A 499 11.34 -8.73 24.75
CA THR A 499 11.72 -9.19 23.41
C THR A 499 10.72 -8.63 22.42
N ILE A 500 11.16 -7.65 21.62
CA ILE A 500 10.32 -7.01 20.61
C ILE A 500 10.47 -7.79 19.30
N GLN A 501 9.37 -8.31 18.77
CA GLN A 501 9.36 -9.15 17.57
C GLN A 501 8.02 -9.11 16.84
N ASP A 502 8.00 -9.65 15.62
CA ASP A 502 6.76 -9.87 14.89
C ASP A 502 5.85 -10.79 15.71
N ILE A 503 4.56 -10.46 15.75
CA ILE A 503 3.56 -11.23 16.50
C ILE A 503 3.48 -12.69 16.04
N THR A 504 3.78 -12.94 14.76
CA THR A 504 3.68 -14.27 14.14
C THR A 504 4.83 -15.20 14.47
N THR A 505 5.96 -14.69 14.98
CA THR A 505 7.17 -15.48 15.28
C THR A 505 6.89 -16.59 16.30
N ASP A 506 6.13 -16.30 17.36
CA ASP A 506 5.79 -17.26 18.42
C ASP A 506 4.36 -17.82 18.27
N GLY A 507 3.81 -17.78 17.05
CA GLY A 507 2.49 -18.33 16.73
C GLY A 507 1.31 -17.47 17.21
N GLY A 508 1.58 -16.24 17.66
CA GLY A 508 0.55 -15.25 17.93
C GLY A 508 0.03 -14.58 16.66
N TYR A 509 -1.11 -13.91 16.74
CA TYR A 509 -1.63 -13.08 15.66
C TYR A 509 -2.55 -11.99 16.20
N MET A 510 -2.72 -10.92 15.42
CA MET A 510 -3.65 -9.83 15.71
C MET A 510 -4.98 -10.07 14.99
N ASN A 511 -6.08 -9.74 15.66
CA ASN A 511 -7.42 -9.74 15.07
C ASN A 511 -8.00 -8.32 15.16
N THR A 512 -8.54 -7.81 14.06
CA THR A 512 -9.06 -6.45 13.94
C THR A 512 -10.57 -6.40 14.09
N GLY A 513 -11.10 -5.24 14.47
CA GLY A 513 -12.54 -5.08 14.71
C GLY A 513 -13.02 -5.78 15.98
N VAL A 514 -12.10 -6.17 16.87
CA VAL A 514 -12.39 -6.88 18.11
C VAL A 514 -11.53 -6.33 19.26
N LEU A 515 -12.11 -6.28 20.45
CA LEU A 515 -11.40 -5.96 21.70
C LEU A 515 -11.36 -7.20 22.60
N GLU A 516 -10.25 -7.32 23.34
CA GLU A 516 -10.16 -8.26 24.45
C GLU A 516 -10.95 -7.72 25.65
N MET A 517 -11.85 -8.52 26.22
CA MET A 517 -12.53 -8.19 27.47
C MET A 517 -11.74 -8.68 28.68
N SER A 518 -12.23 -8.35 29.87
CA SER A 518 -11.68 -8.89 31.11
C SER A 518 -11.72 -10.42 31.12
N ASN A 519 -10.71 -11.05 31.70
CA ASN A 519 -10.70 -12.51 31.91
C ASN A 519 -11.38 -12.95 33.23
N VAL A 520 -12.14 -12.04 33.85
CA VAL A 520 -12.86 -12.28 35.09
C VAL A 520 -14.16 -13.04 34.83
N ASP A 521 -14.34 -14.17 35.51
CA ASP A 521 -15.63 -14.90 35.56
C ASP A 521 -16.41 -14.51 36.82
N LEU A 522 -17.50 -13.77 36.63
CA LEU A 522 -18.38 -13.32 37.71
C LEU A 522 -18.92 -14.46 38.57
N SER A 523 -19.23 -15.62 37.98
CA SER A 523 -19.82 -16.74 38.72
C SER A 523 -18.82 -17.30 39.74
N SER A 524 -17.57 -17.45 39.31
CA SER A 524 -16.45 -17.85 40.16
C SER A 524 -16.16 -16.78 41.21
N GLU A 525 -16.10 -15.50 40.83
CA GLU A 525 -15.82 -14.40 41.76
C GLU A 525 -16.90 -14.24 42.85
N PHE A 526 -18.20 -14.36 42.52
CA PHE A 526 -19.26 -14.33 43.52
C PHE A 526 -19.20 -15.54 44.45
N THR A 527 -18.85 -16.73 43.95
CA THR A 527 -18.64 -17.91 44.79
C THR A 527 -17.44 -17.73 45.73
N ASN A 528 -16.34 -17.17 45.21
CA ASN A 528 -15.16 -16.82 45.99
C ASN A 528 -15.46 -15.74 47.03
N MET A 529 -16.33 -14.77 46.71
CA MET A 529 -16.80 -13.77 47.66
C MET A 529 -17.56 -14.43 48.80
N ILE A 530 -18.54 -15.29 48.50
CA ILE A 530 -19.35 -15.98 49.52
C ILE A 530 -18.46 -16.85 50.44
N THR A 531 -17.52 -17.60 49.86
CA THR A 531 -16.61 -18.46 50.65
C THR A 531 -15.67 -17.61 51.52
N THR A 532 -15.14 -16.51 50.99
CA THR A 532 -14.27 -15.59 51.74
C THR A 532 -15.06 -14.87 52.84
N GLN A 533 -16.33 -14.54 52.61
CA GLN A 533 -17.21 -13.92 53.62
C GLN A 533 -17.48 -14.88 54.77
N ARG A 534 -17.77 -16.14 54.46
CA ARG A 534 -17.94 -17.20 55.47
C ARG A 534 -16.65 -17.44 56.26
N GLY A 535 -15.49 -17.40 55.59
CA GLY A 535 -14.18 -17.48 56.24
C GLY A 535 -13.93 -16.31 57.21
N PHE A 536 -14.23 -15.09 56.79
CA PHE A 536 -14.17 -13.89 57.65
C PHE A 536 -15.09 -14.01 58.87
N GLN A 537 -16.36 -14.42 58.66
CA GLN A 537 -17.31 -14.65 59.76
C GLN A 537 -16.86 -15.75 60.72
N ALA A 538 -16.29 -16.84 60.20
CA ALA A 538 -15.75 -17.92 61.03
C ALA A 538 -14.61 -17.44 61.93
N ASN A 539 -13.67 -16.67 61.38
CA ASN A 539 -12.56 -16.10 62.16
C ASN A 539 -13.06 -15.08 63.19
N SER A 540 -14.10 -14.29 62.87
CA SER A 540 -14.73 -13.39 63.84
C SER A 540 -15.36 -14.15 65.00
N ARG A 541 -16.00 -15.30 64.74
CA ARG A 541 -16.57 -16.15 65.80
C ARG A 541 -15.50 -16.74 66.73
N ILE A 542 -14.31 -17.06 66.22
CA ILE A 542 -13.19 -17.53 67.05
C ILE A 542 -12.80 -16.47 68.09
N ILE A 543 -12.82 -15.19 67.69
CA ILE A 543 -12.51 -14.08 68.59
C ILE A 543 -13.60 -13.96 69.66
N THR A 544 -14.88 -13.96 69.27
CA THR A 544 -15.98 -13.86 70.24
C THR A 544 -15.97 -15.02 71.23
N VAL A 545 -15.74 -16.26 70.77
CA VAL A 545 -15.64 -17.43 71.67
C VAL A 545 -14.43 -17.35 72.58
N SER A 546 -13.29 -16.85 72.08
CA SER A 546 -12.11 -16.64 72.91
C SER A 546 -12.34 -15.57 73.98
N ASP A 547 -13.12 -14.53 73.66
CA ASP A 547 -13.47 -13.45 74.59
C ASP A 547 -14.43 -13.93 75.68
N THR A 548 -15.47 -14.69 75.32
CA THR A 548 -16.38 -15.29 76.30
C THR A 548 -15.67 -16.25 77.26
N LEU A 549 -14.70 -17.03 76.77
CA LEU A 549 -13.90 -17.91 77.63
C LEU A 549 -12.96 -17.13 78.56
N LEU A 550 -12.44 -15.98 78.12
CA LEU A 550 -11.65 -15.10 78.99
C LEU A 550 -12.53 -14.50 80.08
N GLU A 551 -13.74 -14.07 79.74
CA GLU A 551 -14.71 -13.53 80.70
C GLU A 551 -15.07 -14.57 81.77
N GLU A 552 -15.44 -15.80 81.37
CA GLU A 552 -15.67 -16.91 82.31
C GLU A 552 -14.45 -17.19 83.21
N LEU A 553 -13.24 -17.17 82.65
CA LEU A 553 -12.02 -17.43 83.40
C LEU A 553 -11.68 -16.31 84.39
N THR A 554 -11.99 -15.05 84.05
CA THR A 554 -11.88 -13.93 84.99
C THR A 554 -12.89 -14.03 86.12
N ASN A 555 -14.12 -14.50 85.83
CA ASN A 555 -15.16 -14.71 86.82
C ASN A 555 -14.85 -15.88 87.76
N LEU A 556 -14.12 -16.91 87.31
CA LEU A 556 -13.64 -18.02 88.14
C LEU A 556 -12.53 -17.64 89.13
N LYS A 557 -11.81 -16.55 88.90
CA LYS A 557 -10.72 -16.08 89.78
C LYS A 557 -11.24 -15.18 90.92
N ARG A 558 -12.46 -14.64 90.78
CA ARG A 558 -13.17 -13.93 91.84
C ARG A 558 -13.90 -14.92 92.73
#